data_AF-A0A3N9X3C1-F1
#
_entry.id   AF-A0A3N9X3C1-F1
#
_cell.length_a   1.000
_cell.length_b   1.000
_cell.length_c   1.000
_cell.angle_alpha   90.00
_cell.angle_beta   90.00
_cell.angle_gamma   90.00
#
_symmetry.space_group_name_H-M   'P 1'
#
loop_
_entity.id
_entity.type
_entity.pdbx_description
1 polymer ?
#
loop_
_entity_poly.entity_id
_entity_poly.type
_entity_poly.pdbx_seq_one_letter_code
_entity_poly.pdbx_strand_id
1 'polypeptide(L)'
;MFLADPALRLIAASTNDVLPEQLWRYDTGTEDAFGDLARILHKTAMAYNTSSADLDSPAPRPSFGLRPTGTGAAMQDVLATIDQRAAMERHTVITGSLLDLYGAWRRHRPLNHGEQRHLLLRSGDPGHGVATLQRFTHHQWRVTADAEAAQAFAVPYPNRMVGVLVETEDGIWQPTACTDAAQIASGTAYRLPVRDDLATACRSLLRWWALRHSAAWRSRNPDQLTPTELDQLAE
;
A
#
# COMPACT_ATOMS: atom_id res chain seq x y z
N MET A 1 9.25 2.27 -6.08
CA MET A 1 7.80 2.27 -5.75
C MET A 1 7.56 1.08 -4.84
N PHE A 2 6.98 1.27 -3.67
CA PHE A 2 6.86 0.21 -2.66
C PHE A 2 5.93 -0.92 -3.13
N LEU A 3 4.80 -0.58 -3.77
CA LEU A 3 3.84 -1.53 -4.33
C LEU A 3 4.13 -1.93 -5.80
N ALA A 4 5.40 -1.92 -6.20
CA ALA A 4 5.82 -2.49 -7.49
C ALA A 4 5.80 -4.02 -7.47
N ASP A 5 5.94 -4.62 -6.28
CA ASP A 5 5.86 -6.06 -6.08
C ASP A 5 4.37 -6.50 -6.07
N PRO A 6 3.95 -7.42 -6.97
CA PRO A 6 2.56 -7.88 -7.05
C PRO A 6 2.04 -8.50 -5.74
N ALA A 7 2.86 -9.27 -5.03
CA ALA A 7 2.48 -9.88 -3.75
C ALA A 7 2.24 -8.81 -2.68
N LEU A 8 3.12 -7.81 -2.57
CA LEU A 8 2.90 -6.68 -1.66
C LEU A 8 1.65 -5.89 -2.04
N ARG A 9 1.40 -5.69 -3.35
CA ARG A 9 0.22 -4.99 -3.86
C ARG A 9 -1.08 -5.72 -3.52
N LEU A 10 -1.10 -7.05 -3.66
CA LEU A 10 -2.24 -7.89 -3.28
C LEU A 10 -2.49 -7.88 -1.76
N ILE A 11 -1.43 -8.03 -0.96
CA ILE A 11 -1.52 -8.00 0.51
C ILE A 11 -2.06 -6.66 0.97
N ALA A 12 -1.52 -5.55 0.44
CA ALA A 12 -1.98 -4.21 0.74
C ALA A 12 -3.47 -4.07 0.42
N ALA A 13 -3.89 -4.45 -0.79
CA ALA A 13 -5.29 -4.37 -1.21
C ALA A 13 -6.23 -5.17 -0.30
N SER A 14 -5.79 -6.35 0.16
CA SER A 14 -6.62 -7.27 0.94
C SER A 14 -6.68 -6.96 2.43
N THR A 15 -5.62 -6.35 2.99
CA THR A 15 -5.47 -6.15 4.43
C THR A 15 -5.45 -4.68 4.84
N ASN A 16 -5.38 -3.77 3.87
CA ASN A 16 -5.22 -2.33 4.05
C ASN A 16 -3.91 -1.93 4.78
N ASP A 17 -3.06 -2.90 5.14
CA ASP A 17 -1.81 -2.72 5.88
C ASP A 17 -0.74 -3.69 5.38
N VAL A 18 0.38 -3.17 4.93
CA VAL A 18 1.48 -3.99 4.43
C VAL A 18 2.79 -3.60 5.09
N LEU A 19 3.53 -4.60 5.57
CA LEU A 19 4.90 -4.43 6.04
C LEU A 19 5.89 -4.64 4.89
N PRO A 20 7.05 -3.97 4.91
CA PRO A 20 8.08 -4.18 3.90
C PRO A 20 8.53 -5.63 3.81
N GLU A 21 8.79 -6.09 2.59
CA GLU A 21 9.36 -7.40 2.32
C GLU A 21 10.64 -7.66 3.12
N GLN A 22 11.45 -6.63 3.34
CA GLN A 22 12.70 -6.71 4.09
C GLN A 22 12.48 -7.19 5.53
N LEU A 23 11.33 -6.90 6.14
CA LEU A 23 11.02 -7.32 7.51
C LEU A 23 10.79 -8.82 7.59
N TRP A 24 9.90 -9.38 6.75
CA TRP A 24 9.73 -10.83 6.76
C TRP A 24 10.99 -11.56 6.28
N ARG A 25 11.82 -10.95 5.42
CA ARG A 25 13.09 -11.56 4.98
C ARG A 25 14.07 -11.63 6.14
N TYR A 26 14.16 -10.56 6.93
CA TYR A 26 14.97 -10.53 8.14
C TYR A 26 14.53 -11.62 9.14
N ASP A 27 13.21 -11.76 9.33
CA ASP A 27 12.63 -12.72 10.26
C ASP A 27 12.92 -14.19 9.88
N THR A 28 13.25 -14.49 8.61
CA THR A 28 13.67 -15.84 8.17
C THR A 28 14.95 -16.35 8.83
N GLY A 29 15.75 -15.47 9.44
CA GLY A 29 16.96 -15.82 10.18
C GLY A 29 16.69 -16.49 11.53
N THR A 30 15.43 -16.49 11.99
CA THR A 30 15.04 -17.13 13.25
C THR A 30 14.80 -18.63 13.01
N GLU A 31 15.19 -19.48 13.97
CA GLU A 31 15.06 -20.94 13.88
C GLU A 31 13.77 -21.51 14.51
N ASP A 32 12.86 -20.64 14.92
CA ASP A 32 11.57 -21.02 15.51
C ASP A 32 10.43 -21.05 14.48
N ALA A 33 9.22 -21.37 14.96
CA ALA A 33 8.01 -21.39 14.13
C ALA A 33 7.70 -20.05 13.45
N PHE A 34 8.13 -18.93 14.04
CA PHE A 34 7.98 -17.61 13.44
C PHE A 34 8.91 -17.43 12.24
N GLY A 35 10.17 -17.84 12.36
CA GLY A 35 11.12 -17.90 11.25
C GLY A 35 10.66 -18.84 10.13
N ASP A 36 10.03 -19.98 10.46
CA ASP A 36 9.43 -20.87 9.47
C ASP A 36 8.27 -20.22 8.71
N LEU A 37 7.38 -19.51 9.41
CA LEU A 37 6.30 -18.76 8.77
C LEU A 37 6.86 -17.71 7.80
N ALA A 38 7.90 -16.98 8.20
CA ALA A 38 8.57 -15.99 7.36
C ALA A 38 9.20 -16.63 6.11
N ARG A 39 9.84 -17.81 6.25
CA ARG A 39 10.43 -18.55 5.12
C ARG A 39 9.37 -19.02 4.12
N ILE A 40 8.25 -19.57 4.62
CA ILE A 40 7.15 -20.04 3.76
C ILE A 40 6.48 -18.84 3.09
N LEU A 41 6.22 -17.76 3.82
CA LEU A 41 5.66 -16.51 3.28
C LEU A 41 6.51 -15.95 2.14
N HIS A 42 7.83 -15.87 2.31
CA HIS A 42 8.74 -15.39 1.26
C HIS A 42 8.68 -16.28 0.01
N LYS A 43 8.71 -17.61 0.16
CA LYS A 43 8.59 -18.54 -0.98
C LYS A 43 7.25 -18.40 -1.70
N THR A 44 6.16 -18.27 -0.95
CA THR A 44 4.82 -18.10 -1.52
C THR A 44 4.68 -16.76 -2.26
N ALA A 45 5.27 -15.68 -1.73
CA ALA A 45 5.30 -14.38 -2.40
C ALA A 45 6.07 -14.45 -3.73
N MET A 46 7.21 -15.15 -3.77
CA MET A 46 7.94 -15.38 -5.03
C MET A 46 7.09 -16.18 -6.03
N ALA A 47 6.46 -17.27 -5.59
CA ALA A 47 5.60 -18.08 -6.45
C ALA A 47 4.40 -17.29 -6.99
N TYR A 48 3.82 -16.41 -6.15
CA TYR A 48 2.76 -15.49 -6.57
C TYR A 48 3.26 -14.54 -7.67
N ASN A 49 4.39 -13.87 -7.44
CA ASN A 49 4.95 -12.92 -8.41
C ASN A 49 5.26 -13.58 -9.76
N THR A 50 5.83 -14.80 -9.75
CA THR A 50 6.02 -15.59 -10.98
C THR A 50 4.69 -15.92 -11.64
N SER A 51 3.72 -16.42 -10.88
CA SER A 51 2.40 -16.77 -11.42
C SER A 51 1.64 -15.57 -11.97
N SER A 52 1.76 -14.39 -11.37
CA SER A 52 1.18 -13.14 -11.89
C SER A 52 1.83 -12.75 -13.22
N ALA A 53 3.16 -12.81 -13.32
CA ALA A 53 3.88 -12.49 -14.55
C ALA A 53 3.53 -13.45 -15.70
N ASP A 54 3.33 -14.74 -15.40
CA ASP A 54 2.91 -15.74 -16.39
C ASP A 54 1.49 -15.47 -16.91
N LEU A 55 0.57 -15.01 -16.04
CA LEU A 55 -0.81 -14.66 -16.42
C LEU A 55 -0.92 -13.32 -17.15
N ASP A 56 -0.06 -12.35 -16.83
CA ASP A 56 0.01 -11.04 -17.50
C ASP A 56 0.72 -11.12 -18.86
N SER A 57 1.51 -12.18 -19.09
CA SER A 57 2.16 -12.38 -20.37
C SER A 57 1.11 -12.58 -21.47
N PRO A 58 1.20 -11.84 -22.59
CA PRO A 58 0.26 -12.02 -23.68
C PRO A 58 0.34 -13.47 -24.13
N ALA A 59 -0.77 -14.21 -23.98
CA ALA A 59 -0.87 -15.56 -24.51
C ALA A 59 -0.36 -15.55 -25.96
N PRO A 60 0.45 -16.54 -26.38
CA PRO A 60 0.91 -16.61 -27.76
C PRO A 60 -0.33 -16.56 -28.65
N ARG A 61 -0.49 -15.43 -29.37
CA ARG A 61 -1.67 -15.20 -30.19
C ARG A 61 -1.76 -16.38 -31.15
N PRO A 62 -2.87 -17.14 -31.18
CA PRO A 62 -3.08 -18.10 -32.24
C PRO A 62 -3.00 -17.31 -33.56
N SER A 63 -2.10 -17.73 -34.44
CA SER A 63 -1.91 -17.15 -35.76
C SER A 63 -3.19 -17.35 -36.59
N PHE A 64 -4.21 -16.52 -36.36
CA PHE A 64 -5.49 -16.54 -37.09
C PHE A 64 -5.34 -16.16 -38.59
N GLY A 65 -4.10 -16.03 -39.09
CA GLY A 65 -3.78 -15.62 -40.45
C GLY A 65 -3.36 -16.75 -41.41
N LEU A 66 -3.21 -18.00 -40.98
CA LEU A 66 -2.88 -19.12 -41.88
C LEU A 66 -3.68 -20.35 -41.47
N ARG A 67 -4.68 -20.74 -42.29
CA ARG A 67 -5.48 -21.97 -42.10
C ARG A 67 -4.55 -23.16 -41.80
N PRO A 68 -4.59 -23.76 -40.59
CA PRO A 68 -4.02 -25.07 -40.38
C PRO A 68 -5.09 -26.08 -40.79
N THR A 69 -4.90 -26.75 -41.91
CA THR A 69 -5.76 -27.85 -42.40
C THR A 69 -5.58 -29.14 -41.58
N GLY A 70 -5.44 -29.05 -40.26
CA GLY A 70 -5.10 -30.20 -39.42
C GLY A 70 -5.66 -30.15 -38.00
N THR A 71 -6.20 -31.28 -37.56
CA THR A 71 -6.67 -31.60 -36.20
C THR A 71 -5.70 -31.22 -35.08
N GLY A 72 -4.40 -31.11 -35.41
CA GLY A 72 -3.34 -30.73 -34.47
C GLY A 72 -3.40 -29.28 -33.96
N ALA A 73 -3.83 -28.31 -34.78
CA ALA A 73 -3.93 -26.92 -34.34
C ALA A 73 -5.11 -26.69 -33.39
N ALA A 74 -6.24 -27.34 -33.66
CA ALA A 74 -7.39 -27.34 -32.75
C ALA A 74 -7.06 -28.06 -31.41
N MET A 75 -6.28 -29.14 -31.46
CA MET A 75 -5.81 -29.82 -30.25
C MET A 75 -4.85 -28.95 -29.43
N GLN A 76 -3.95 -28.22 -30.09
CA GLN A 76 -3.04 -27.27 -29.41
C GLN A 76 -3.81 -26.14 -28.72
N ASP A 77 -4.87 -25.62 -29.33
CA ASP A 77 -5.73 -24.59 -28.73
C ASP A 77 -6.49 -25.12 -27.50
N VAL A 78 -7.00 -26.34 -27.57
CA VAL A 78 -7.63 -27.02 -26.43
C VAL A 78 -6.64 -27.25 -25.28
N LEU A 79 -5.42 -27.72 -25.58
CA LEU A 79 -4.37 -27.91 -24.58
C LEU A 79 -3.95 -26.58 -23.94
N ALA A 80 -3.76 -25.53 -24.74
CA ALA A 80 -3.44 -24.19 -24.23
C ALA A 80 -4.53 -23.64 -23.30
N THR A 81 -5.81 -23.89 -23.63
CA THR A 81 -6.95 -23.51 -22.77
C THR A 81 -6.95 -24.27 -21.44
N ILE A 82 -6.66 -25.57 -21.47
CA ILE A 82 -6.54 -26.39 -20.25
C ILE A 82 -5.38 -25.90 -19.38
N ASP A 83 -4.22 -25.63 -19.98
CA ASP A 83 -3.03 -25.13 -19.28
C ASP A 83 -3.29 -23.75 -18.66
N GLN A 84 -3.95 -22.84 -19.39
CA GLN A 84 -4.33 -21.53 -18.86
C GLN A 84 -5.29 -21.67 -17.68
N ARG A 85 -6.29 -22.55 -17.75
CA ARG A 85 -7.21 -22.80 -16.64
C ARG A 85 -6.47 -23.36 -15.42
N ALA A 86 -5.60 -24.34 -15.63
CA ALA A 86 -4.79 -24.91 -14.55
C ALA A 86 -3.86 -23.85 -13.92
N ALA A 87 -3.32 -22.93 -14.72
CA ALA A 87 -2.53 -21.81 -14.23
C ALA A 87 -3.38 -20.85 -13.38
N MET A 88 -4.61 -20.51 -13.79
CA MET A 88 -5.53 -19.67 -13.01
C MET A 88 -5.97 -20.33 -11.69
N GLU A 89 -6.24 -21.63 -11.71
CA GLU A 89 -6.57 -22.40 -10.50
C GLU A 89 -5.39 -22.41 -9.52
N ARG A 90 -4.17 -22.67 -10.02
CA ARG A 90 -2.95 -22.60 -9.21
C ARG A 90 -2.73 -21.19 -8.65
N HIS A 91 -2.92 -20.16 -9.46
CA HIS A 91 -2.80 -18.77 -9.03
C HIS A 91 -3.76 -18.47 -7.89
N THR A 92 -5.01 -18.91 -7.99
CA THR A 92 -6.02 -18.74 -6.93
C THR A 92 -5.61 -19.39 -5.62
N VAL A 93 -5.05 -20.61 -5.67
CA VAL A 93 -4.54 -21.30 -4.47
C VAL A 93 -3.35 -20.57 -3.84
N ILE A 94 -2.43 -20.08 -4.66
CA ILE A 94 -1.27 -19.29 -4.21
C ILE A 94 -1.75 -17.98 -3.56
N THR A 95 -2.72 -17.30 -4.15
CA THR A 95 -3.34 -16.08 -3.60
C THR A 95 -3.88 -16.30 -2.18
N GLY A 96 -4.70 -17.33 -1.98
CA GLY A 96 -5.24 -17.63 -0.65
C GLY A 96 -4.12 -17.95 0.35
N SER A 97 -3.17 -18.80 -0.05
CA SER A 97 -2.03 -19.18 0.79
C SER A 97 -1.18 -17.98 1.20
N LEU A 98 -0.94 -17.04 0.28
CA LEU A 98 -0.15 -15.83 0.54
C LEU A 98 -0.80 -14.97 1.62
N LEU A 99 -2.12 -14.73 1.52
CA LEU A 99 -2.86 -13.91 2.47
C LEU A 99 -2.94 -14.57 3.85
N ASP A 100 -3.19 -15.88 3.91
CA ASP A 100 -3.23 -16.63 5.17
C ASP A 100 -1.87 -16.64 5.88
N LEU A 101 -0.78 -16.87 5.13
CA LEU A 101 0.58 -16.85 5.66
C LEU A 101 0.97 -15.46 6.15
N TYR A 102 0.63 -14.41 5.39
CA TYR A 102 0.88 -13.04 5.80
C TYR A 102 0.13 -12.71 7.10
N GLY A 103 -1.15 -13.06 7.18
CA GLY A 103 -1.96 -12.85 8.38
C GLY A 103 -1.45 -13.64 9.59
N ALA A 104 -0.98 -14.87 9.39
CA ALA A 104 -0.35 -15.66 10.45
C ALA A 104 0.95 -15.01 10.93
N TRP A 105 1.89 -14.72 10.02
CA TRP A 105 3.15 -14.05 10.35
C TRP A 105 2.92 -12.70 11.04
N ARG A 106 2.00 -11.88 10.53
CA ARG A 106 1.69 -10.55 11.06
C ARG A 106 1.16 -10.61 12.50
N ARG A 107 0.32 -11.60 12.84
CA ARG A 107 -0.22 -11.80 14.20
C ARG A 107 0.86 -12.16 15.22
N HIS A 108 1.89 -12.88 14.79
CA HIS A 108 2.97 -13.33 15.66
C HIS A 108 4.13 -12.33 15.75
N ARG A 109 4.15 -11.31 14.87
CA ARG A 109 5.22 -10.31 14.86
C ARG A 109 4.96 -9.19 15.87
N PRO A 110 5.86 -8.95 16.84
CA PRO A 110 5.73 -7.82 17.77
C PRO A 110 5.92 -6.48 17.03
N LEU A 111 5.20 -5.44 17.48
CA LEU A 111 5.36 -4.07 16.98
C LEU A 111 6.44 -3.31 17.79
N ASN A 112 7.63 -3.16 17.23
CA ASN A 112 8.75 -2.46 17.87
C ASN A 112 8.78 -0.94 17.61
N HIS A 113 9.53 -0.21 18.45
CA HIS A 113 9.81 1.22 18.21
C HIS A 113 10.61 1.41 16.92
N GLY A 114 10.29 2.46 16.16
CA GLY A 114 10.92 2.74 14.87
C GLY A 114 10.34 1.92 13.70
N GLU A 115 9.35 1.06 13.95
CA GLU A 115 8.70 0.32 12.89
C GLU A 115 7.97 1.22 11.90
N GLN A 116 8.12 0.83 10.64
CA GLN A 116 7.44 1.41 9.51
C GLN A 116 6.21 0.55 9.21
N ARG A 117 5.09 1.23 9.04
CA ARG A 117 3.83 0.67 8.59
C ARG A 117 3.46 1.32 7.27
N HIS A 118 3.08 0.55 6.25
CA HIS A 118 2.59 1.12 4.99
C HIS A 118 1.08 0.93 4.93
N LEU A 119 0.36 2.04 4.96
CA LEU A 119 -1.09 2.09 4.95
C LEU A 119 -1.57 2.49 3.56
N LEU A 120 -2.52 1.74 2.99
CA LEU A 120 -3.20 2.19 1.79
C LEU A 120 -4.02 3.44 2.08
N LEU A 121 -3.92 4.43 1.20
CA LEU A 121 -4.73 5.65 1.32
C LEU A 121 -6.18 5.41 0.93
N ARG A 122 -6.44 4.38 0.12
CA ARG A 122 -7.77 3.93 -0.26
C ARG A 122 -7.86 2.41 -0.10
N SER A 123 -8.76 1.96 0.76
CA SER A 123 -8.93 0.52 1.02
C SER A 123 -9.29 -0.23 -0.26
N GLY A 124 -8.60 -1.34 -0.50
CA GLY A 124 -8.80 -2.17 -1.70
C GLY A 124 -8.21 -1.60 -2.99
N ASP A 125 -7.70 -0.36 -3.00
CA ASP A 125 -7.20 0.29 -4.21
C ASP A 125 -5.74 0.75 -4.04
N PRO A 126 -4.78 -0.11 -4.41
CA PRO A 126 -3.36 0.24 -4.36
C PRO A 126 -2.96 1.33 -5.37
N GLY A 127 -3.81 1.65 -6.36
CA GLY A 127 -3.56 2.69 -7.36
C GLY A 127 -3.48 4.11 -6.78
N HIS A 128 -3.93 4.31 -5.54
CA HIS A 128 -3.82 5.58 -4.82
C HIS A 128 -2.56 5.67 -3.95
N GLY A 129 -1.68 4.66 -4.01
CA GLY A 129 -0.43 4.61 -3.28
C GLY A 129 -0.56 4.38 -1.77
N VAL A 130 0.56 4.54 -1.07
CA VAL A 130 0.69 4.25 0.36
C VAL A 130 1.25 5.43 1.14
N ALA A 131 0.74 5.59 2.36
CA ALA A 131 1.40 6.37 3.40
C ALA A 131 2.33 5.46 4.21
N THR A 132 3.61 5.83 4.30
CA THR A 132 4.56 5.24 5.22
C THR A 132 4.46 5.96 6.56
N LEU A 133 4.09 5.22 7.59
CA LEU A 133 3.96 5.66 8.96
C LEU A 133 5.15 5.14 9.76
N GLN A 134 5.98 6.04 10.27
CA GLN A 134 7.10 5.69 11.13
C GLN A 134 6.84 6.17 12.55
N ARG A 135 6.78 5.23 13.50
CA ARG A 135 6.56 5.56 14.90
C ARG A 135 7.85 6.14 15.51
N PHE A 136 7.75 7.30 16.17
CA PHE A 136 8.90 7.92 16.86
C PHE A 136 8.62 8.27 18.33
N THR A 137 7.36 8.27 18.77
CA THR A 137 7.00 8.22 20.20
C THR A 137 5.89 7.19 20.43
N HIS A 138 5.34 7.07 21.64
CA HIS A 138 4.27 6.10 21.90
C HIS A 138 3.01 6.36 21.06
N HIS A 139 2.68 7.63 20.82
CA HIS A 139 1.43 8.04 20.16
C HIS A 139 1.65 8.87 18.89
N GLN A 140 2.90 9.14 18.50
CA GLN A 140 3.20 9.98 17.34
C GLN A 140 3.83 9.19 16.20
N TRP A 141 3.26 9.40 15.02
CA TRP A 141 3.65 8.77 13.78
C TRP A 141 4.03 9.84 12.77
N ARG A 142 5.24 9.73 12.22
CA ARG A 142 5.66 10.52 11.07
C ARG A 142 5.03 9.91 9.82
N VAL A 143 4.42 10.75 9.01
CA VAL A 143 3.80 10.35 7.74
C VAL A 143 4.64 10.81 6.57
N THR A 144 4.95 9.88 5.68
CA THR A 144 5.61 10.13 4.40
C THR A 144 4.75 9.51 3.30
N ALA A 145 4.44 10.25 2.23
CA ALA A 145 3.78 9.67 1.06
C ALA A 145 4.79 9.09 0.09
N ASP A 146 4.49 7.93 -0.47
CA ASP A 146 5.27 7.38 -1.57
C ASP A 146 4.99 8.14 -2.88
N ALA A 147 5.66 7.72 -3.97
CA ALA A 147 5.54 8.39 -5.26
C ALA A 147 4.14 8.23 -5.89
N GLU A 148 3.51 7.06 -5.75
CA GLU A 148 2.16 6.79 -6.29
C GLU A 148 1.12 7.63 -5.53
N ALA A 149 1.23 7.72 -4.20
CA ALA A 149 0.39 8.59 -3.37
C ALA A 149 0.60 10.07 -3.69
N ALA A 150 1.84 10.52 -3.81
CA ALA A 150 2.14 11.91 -4.14
C ALA A 150 1.55 12.29 -5.51
N GLN A 151 1.61 11.40 -6.49
CA GLN A 151 0.99 11.60 -7.79
C GLN A 151 -0.54 11.61 -7.70
N ALA A 152 -1.15 10.63 -7.03
CA ALA A 152 -2.60 10.49 -6.91
C ALA A 152 -3.26 11.69 -6.21
N PHE A 153 -2.57 12.28 -5.22
CA PHE A 153 -3.05 13.44 -4.47
C PHE A 153 -2.44 14.77 -4.93
N ALA A 154 -1.71 14.81 -6.05
CA ALA A 154 -1.05 16.00 -6.58
C ALA A 154 -0.14 16.74 -5.56
N VAL A 155 0.58 15.99 -4.73
CA VAL A 155 1.57 16.50 -3.79
C VAL A 155 2.91 16.68 -4.50
N PRO A 156 3.55 17.86 -4.45
CA PRO A 156 4.71 18.17 -5.29
C PRO A 156 6.01 17.45 -4.92
N TYR A 157 6.10 16.86 -3.72
CA TYR A 157 7.33 16.25 -3.23
C TYR A 157 7.11 14.80 -2.78
N PRO A 158 7.37 13.81 -3.65
CA PRO A 158 7.27 12.40 -3.27
C PRO A 158 8.34 12.03 -2.24
N ASN A 159 8.03 11.06 -1.38
CA ASN A 159 8.92 10.53 -0.34
C ASN A 159 9.40 11.56 0.69
N ARG A 160 8.67 12.68 0.84
CA ARG A 160 8.90 13.65 1.91
C ARG A 160 7.86 13.51 3.01
N MET A 161 8.26 13.92 4.20
CA MET A 161 7.35 14.03 5.33
C MET A 161 6.24 15.03 4.99
N VAL A 162 5.00 14.59 5.20
CA VAL A 162 3.78 15.39 4.99
C VAL A 162 3.11 15.74 6.31
N GLY A 163 3.52 15.14 7.43
CA GLY A 163 3.04 15.55 8.73
C GLY A 163 3.30 14.54 9.83
N VAL A 164 2.69 14.81 10.96
CA VAL A 164 2.62 13.93 12.13
C VAL A 164 1.15 13.63 12.42
N LEU A 165 0.88 12.36 12.73
CA LEU A 165 -0.37 11.93 13.34
C LEU A 165 -0.12 11.66 14.81
N VAL A 166 -1.00 12.21 15.65
CA VAL A 166 -1.03 11.91 17.07
C VAL A 166 -2.29 11.10 17.35
N GLU A 167 -2.12 9.91 17.90
CA GLU A 167 -3.22 9.12 18.45
C GLU A 167 -3.66 9.77 19.77
N THR A 168 -4.93 10.18 19.88
CA THR A 168 -5.42 10.84 21.10
C THR A 168 -6.10 9.83 22.02
N GLU A 169 -7.27 9.33 21.64
CA GLU A 169 -8.12 8.39 22.40
C GLU A 169 -8.92 7.54 21.38
N ASP A 170 -9.22 6.29 21.71
CA ASP A 170 -10.12 5.37 20.98
C ASP A 170 -10.09 5.47 19.44
N GLY A 171 -8.90 5.38 18.85
CA GLY A 171 -8.75 5.36 17.39
C GLY A 171 -8.96 6.71 16.70
N ILE A 172 -9.08 7.79 17.46
CA ILE A 172 -9.11 9.17 16.95
C ILE A 172 -7.68 9.66 16.70
N TRP A 173 -7.48 10.21 15.52
CA TRP A 173 -6.21 10.70 15.01
C TRP A 173 -6.26 12.21 14.83
N GLN A 174 -5.27 12.89 15.39
CA GLN A 174 -5.05 14.31 15.22
C GLN A 174 -3.94 14.56 14.17
N PRO A 175 -4.30 14.89 12.91
CA PRO A 175 -3.32 15.25 11.90
C PRO A 175 -2.75 16.65 12.11
N THR A 176 -1.43 16.76 11.98
CA THR A 176 -0.68 18.01 11.99
C THR A 176 0.24 18.04 10.77
N ALA A 177 -0.06 18.92 9.81
CA ALA A 177 0.73 19.05 8.58
C ALA A 177 1.99 19.89 8.82
N CYS A 178 3.14 19.27 8.57
CA CYS A 178 4.47 19.85 8.68
C CYS A 178 5.45 19.08 7.80
N THR A 179 6.51 19.74 7.33
CA THR A 179 7.58 19.09 6.54
C THR A 179 8.77 18.65 7.40
N ASP A 180 8.80 19.11 8.66
CA ASP A 180 9.77 18.72 9.69
C ASP A 180 9.04 18.67 11.05
N ALA A 181 9.33 17.66 11.86
CA ALA A 181 8.78 17.54 13.20
C ALA A 181 9.17 18.72 14.11
N ALA A 182 10.32 19.36 13.87
CA ALA A 182 10.72 20.56 14.59
C ALA A 182 9.72 21.73 14.42
N GLN A 183 8.97 21.76 13.31
CA GLN A 183 7.96 22.80 13.04
C GLN A 183 6.79 22.79 14.03
N ILE A 184 6.56 21.64 14.67
CA ILE A 184 5.52 21.50 15.69
C ILE A 184 5.88 22.36 16.91
N ALA A 185 7.14 22.30 17.35
CA ALA A 185 7.61 23.08 18.49
C ALA A 185 7.73 24.59 18.18
N SER A 186 8.04 24.95 16.93
CA SER A 186 8.13 26.35 16.50
C SER A 186 6.80 27.00 16.13
N GLY A 187 5.68 26.26 16.21
CA GLY A 187 4.34 26.79 15.89
C GLY A 187 4.09 27.07 14.39
N THR A 188 4.94 26.53 13.51
CA THR A 188 4.82 26.69 12.04
C THR A 188 4.11 25.52 11.37
N ALA A 189 3.69 24.53 12.17
CA ALA A 189 2.87 23.41 11.73
C ALA A 189 1.37 23.76 11.68
N TYR A 190 0.64 23.08 10.81
CA TYR A 190 -0.79 23.31 10.60
C TYR A 190 -1.62 22.18 11.22
N ARG A 191 -2.38 22.48 12.27
CA ARG A 191 -3.30 21.51 12.87
C ARG A 191 -4.54 21.38 11.99
N LEU A 192 -4.88 20.15 11.60
CA LEU A 192 -6.05 19.82 10.79
C LEU A 192 -7.18 19.24 11.69
N PRO A 193 -8.42 19.09 11.20
CA PRO A 193 -9.49 18.44 11.96
C PRO A 193 -9.14 17.01 12.37
N VAL A 194 -9.59 16.59 13.56
CA VAL A 194 -9.48 15.19 14.03
C VAL A 194 -10.24 14.23 13.11
N ARG A 195 -9.76 12.99 13.01
CA ARG A 195 -10.34 11.93 12.16
C ARG A 195 -10.48 10.63 12.94
N ASP A 196 -11.53 9.88 12.64
CA ASP A 196 -11.88 8.64 13.34
C ASP A 196 -11.11 7.42 12.82
N ASP A 197 -10.34 7.58 11.74
CA ASP A 197 -9.49 6.53 11.20
C ASP A 197 -8.18 7.08 10.64
N LEU A 198 -7.16 6.21 10.69
CA LEU A 198 -5.79 6.52 10.32
C LEU A 198 -5.64 6.84 8.82
N ALA A 199 -6.40 6.18 7.95
CA ALA A 199 -6.29 6.38 6.50
C ALA A 199 -6.85 7.74 6.09
N THR A 200 -8.00 8.12 6.64
CA THR A 200 -8.60 9.45 6.47
C THR A 200 -7.69 10.54 7.04
N ALA A 201 -7.06 10.31 8.18
CA ALA A 201 -6.07 11.25 8.74
C ALA A 201 -4.88 11.46 7.78
N CYS A 202 -4.36 10.39 7.19
CA CYS A 202 -3.33 10.47 6.15
C CYS A 202 -3.81 11.22 4.91
N ARG A 203 -5.01 10.94 4.40
CA ARG A 203 -5.59 11.64 3.24
C ARG A 203 -5.75 13.14 3.51
N SER A 204 -6.18 13.51 4.71
CA SER A 204 -6.28 14.92 5.13
C SER A 204 -4.95 15.66 5.07
N LEU A 205 -3.84 15.03 5.48
CA LEU A 205 -2.51 15.62 5.32
C LEU A 205 -2.15 15.85 3.85
N LEU A 206 -2.41 14.86 2.99
CA LEU A 206 -2.06 14.95 1.56
C LEU A 206 -2.89 15.99 0.83
N ARG A 207 -4.21 15.99 1.04
CA ARG A 207 -5.11 16.98 0.46
C ARG A 207 -4.80 18.39 0.94
N TRP A 208 -4.38 18.57 2.19
CA TRP A 208 -3.91 19.86 2.68
C TRP A 208 -2.69 20.35 1.89
N TRP A 209 -1.69 19.49 1.66
CA TRP A 209 -0.52 19.88 0.86
C TRP A 209 -0.85 20.12 -0.60
N ALA A 210 -1.77 19.35 -1.18
CA ALA A 210 -2.27 19.57 -2.52
C ALA A 210 -2.93 20.96 -2.63
N LEU A 211 -3.83 21.28 -1.70
CA LEU A 211 -4.49 22.58 -1.61
C LEU A 211 -3.47 23.69 -1.45
N ARG A 212 -2.53 23.56 -0.51
CA ARG A 212 -1.49 24.54 -0.20
C ARG A 212 -0.56 24.86 -1.38
N HIS A 213 -0.36 23.91 -2.28
CA HIS A 213 0.46 24.12 -3.49
C HIS A 213 -0.38 24.41 -4.74
N SER A 214 -1.71 24.39 -4.63
CA SER A 214 -2.59 24.78 -5.72
C SER A 214 -2.64 26.31 -5.88
N ALA A 215 -2.99 26.77 -7.10
CA ALA A 215 -3.23 28.18 -7.36
C ALA A 215 -4.41 28.77 -6.53
N ALA A 216 -5.28 27.91 -5.98
CA ALA A 216 -6.36 28.31 -5.09
C ALA A 216 -5.87 28.69 -3.69
N TRP A 217 -4.58 28.47 -3.40
CA TRP A 217 -3.97 28.86 -2.13
C TRP A 217 -3.55 30.32 -2.11
N ARG A 218 -4.23 31.11 -1.28
CA ARG A 218 -3.99 32.55 -1.09
C ARG A 218 -3.35 32.85 0.28
N SER A 219 -2.35 32.05 0.67
CA SER A 219 -1.71 32.17 2.00
C SER A 219 -2.68 32.08 3.19
N ARG A 220 -3.79 31.35 3.01
CA ARG A 220 -4.77 31.15 4.08
C ARG A 220 -4.18 30.22 5.17
N ASN A 221 -4.87 30.01 6.29
CA ASN A 221 -4.56 28.98 7.28
C ASN A 221 -5.73 27.97 7.35
N PRO A 222 -5.57 26.78 7.96
CA PRO A 222 -6.65 25.77 8.00
C PRO A 222 -7.95 26.28 8.64
N ASP A 223 -7.85 27.15 9.63
CA ASP A 223 -8.96 27.83 10.32
C ASP A 223 -9.72 28.83 9.42
N GLN A 224 -9.17 29.16 8.25
CA GLN A 224 -9.76 30.05 7.25
C GLN A 224 -10.39 29.29 6.08
N LEU A 225 -10.42 27.96 6.13
CA LEU A 225 -11.14 27.12 5.18
C LEU A 225 -12.63 27.08 5.56
N THR A 226 -13.48 27.07 4.54
CA THR A 226 -14.92 26.83 4.72
C THR A 226 -15.15 25.40 5.24
N PRO A 227 -16.28 25.13 5.92
CA PRO A 227 -16.62 23.77 6.34
C PRO A 227 -16.58 22.76 5.18
N THR A 228 -17.08 23.14 4.00
CA THR A 228 -17.02 22.30 2.79
C THR A 228 -15.59 22.01 2.34
N GLU A 229 -14.68 22.98 2.40
CA GLU A 229 -13.25 22.76 2.10
C GLU A 229 -12.58 21.84 3.16
N LEU A 230 -13.01 21.90 4.42
CA LEU A 230 -12.50 21.02 5.49
C LEU A 230 -13.03 19.59 5.36
N ASP A 231 -14.28 19.42 4.93
CA ASP A 231 -14.88 18.11 4.66
C ASP A 231 -14.18 17.43 3.47
N GLN A 232 -13.85 18.20 2.44
CA GLN A 232 -13.06 17.73 1.30
C GLN A 232 -11.66 17.24 1.70
N LEU A 233 -11.12 17.56 2.88
CA LEU A 233 -9.86 16.96 3.33
C LEU A 233 -10.02 15.48 3.74
N ALA A 234 -11.23 15.00 4.04
CA ALA A 234 -11.47 13.65 4.54
C ALA A 234 -11.59 12.57 3.44
N GLU A 235 -12.13 12.97 2.29
CA GLU A 235 -12.36 12.07 1.14
C GLU A 235 -11.05 11.52 0.55
#